data_AF-A0A7J7FRT0-F1
#
_entry.id   AF-A0A7J7FRT0-F1
#
_cell.length_a   1.000
_cell.length_b   1.000
_cell.length_c   1.000
_cell.angle_alpha   90.00
_cell.angle_beta   90.00
_cell.angle_gamma   90.00
#
_symmetry.space_group_name_H-M   'P 1'
#
loop_
_entity.id
_entity.type
_entity.pdbx_description
1 polymer ?
#
loop_
_entity_poly.entity_id
_entity_poly.type
_entity_poly.pdbx_seq_one_letter_code
_entity_poly.pdbx_strand_id
1 'polypeptide(L)'
;MTRFQNMAISDERQRIMPTPQDREAGLVLDYPEAVLLTNPSNPELTGEVDDKYQYSCDDKDNRVHGWICSNPAVGFWMITPSDEFRIGGPVKQDLTSHVGPTTLSMFFSTHYAGDNLTIKL
;
A
#
# COMPACT_ATOMS: atom_id res chain seq x y z
N MET A 1 -13.67 0.38 14.65
CA MET A 1 -12.19 0.26 14.65
C MET A 1 -11.80 -0.91 13.79
N THR A 2 -10.87 -0.69 12.86
CA THR A 2 -10.34 -1.73 11.98
C THR A 2 -9.50 -2.73 12.77
N ARG A 3 -9.67 -4.03 12.54
CA ARG A 3 -8.91 -5.08 13.26
C ARG A 3 -7.46 -5.19 12.79
N PHE A 4 -7.23 -4.96 11.50
CA PHE A 4 -5.91 -5.00 10.89
C PHE A 4 -5.31 -3.60 10.89
N GLN A 5 -4.30 -3.38 11.75
CA GLN A 5 -3.69 -2.06 11.98
C GLN A 5 -2.26 -1.99 11.45
N ASN A 6 -1.57 -3.13 11.38
CA ASN A 6 -0.18 -3.19 10.95
C ASN A 6 -0.12 -3.70 9.52
N MET A 7 0.55 -2.95 8.65
CA MET A 7 0.86 -3.35 7.30
C MET A 7 2.33 -3.74 7.21
N ALA A 8 2.62 -4.79 6.43
CA ALA A 8 3.97 -5.22 6.11
C ALA A 8 4.09 -5.42 4.60
N ILE A 9 5.06 -4.74 3.99
CA ILE A 9 5.32 -4.81 2.54
C ILE A 9 6.76 -5.21 2.20
N SER A 10 7.66 -5.16 3.20
CA SER A 10 8.97 -5.82 3.21
C SER A 10 9.39 -6.04 4.67
N ASP A 11 10.53 -6.69 4.89
CA ASP A 11 11.10 -6.87 6.22
C ASP A 11 11.39 -5.53 6.91
N GLU A 12 11.80 -4.52 6.14
CA GLU A 12 12.16 -3.17 6.61
C GLU A 12 11.00 -2.16 6.54
N ARG A 13 9.91 -2.48 5.82
CA ARG A 13 8.78 -1.58 5.60
C ARG A 13 7.52 -2.18 6.20
N GLN A 14 7.41 -1.99 7.51
CA GLN A 14 6.28 -2.39 8.32
C GLN A 14 5.89 -1.24 9.23
N ARG A 15 4.58 -0.99 9.38
CA ARG A 15 4.11 0.11 10.23
C ARG A 15 2.66 -0.07 10.66
N ILE A 16 2.30 0.62 11.74
CA ILE A 16 0.90 0.94 12.02
C ILE A 16 0.44 1.93 10.95
N MET A 17 -0.71 1.65 10.37
CA MET A 17 -1.32 2.46 9.33
C MET A 17 -2.47 3.31 9.89
N PRO A 18 -2.72 4.49 9.32
CA PRO A 18 -3.94 5.23 9.60
C PRO A 18 -5.17 4.43 9.16
N THR A 19 -6.33 4.75 9.72
CA THR A 19 -7.61 4.23 9.22
C THR A 19 -8.08 5.04 7.99
N PRO A 20 -9.01 4.51 7.16
CA PRO A 20 -9.64 5.30 6.11
C PRO A 20 -10.28 6.58 6.63
N GLN A 21 -10.89 6.54 7.83
CA GLN A 21 -11.51 7.70 8.46
C GLN A 21 -10.47 8.75 8.86
N ASP A 22 -9.30 8.32 9.35
CA ASP A 22 -8.21 9.25 9.68
C ASP A 22 -7.70 9.97 8.43
N ARG A 23 -7.62 9.24 7.31
CA ARG A 23 -7.24 9.82 6.02
C ARG A 23 -8.33 10.73 5.45
N GLU A 24 -9.60 10.35 5.55
CA GLU A 24 -10.73 11.16 5.09
C GLU A 24 -10.86 12.49 5.87
N ALA A 25 -10.59 12.45 7.18
CA ALA A 25 -10.54 13.64 8.04
C ALA A 25 -9.24 14.44 7.92
N GLY A 26 -8.23 13.89 7.24
CA GLY A 26 -6.94 14.53 7.04
C GLY A 26 -6.99 15.67 6.01
N LEU A 27 -5.86 16.35 5.85
CA LEU A 27 -5.68 17.40 4.85
C LEU A 27 -5.02 16.81 3.60
N VAL A 28 -5.77 16.74 2.51
CA VAL A 28 -5.20 16.45 1.18
C VAL A 28 -4.19 17.54 0.82
N LEU A 29 -2.99 17.15 0.41
CA LEU A 29 -1.93 18.06 -0.02
C LEU A 29 -2.04 18.34 -1.53
N ASP A 30 -0.92 18.66 -2.19
CA ASP A 30 -0.91 19.01 -3.63
C ASP A 30 -1.39 17.86 -4.54
N TYR A 31 -1.27 16.61 -4.07
CA TYR A 31 -1.72 15.42 -4.79
C TYR A 31 -2.74 14.63 -3.96
N PRO A 32 -3.81 14.09 -4.57
CA PRO A 32 -4.84 13.34 -3.85
C PRO A 32 -4.31 12.08 -3.16
N GLU A 33 -3.19 11.55 -3.63
CA GLU A 33 -2.50 10.41 -3.03
C GLU A 33 -1.80 10.75 -1.72
N ALA A 34 -1.49 12.02 -1.44
CA ALA A 34 -0.77 12.46 -0.24
C ALA A 34 -1.69 13.21 0.73
N VAL A 35 -1.84 12.67 1.94
CA VAL A 35 -2.73 13.23 2.96
C VAL A 35 -1.97 13.43 4.27
N LEU A 36 -1.98 14.66 4.79
CA LEU A 36 -1.46 14.99 6.11
C LEU A 36 -2.48 14.60 7.19
N LEU A 37 -2.06 13.76 8.14
CA LEU A 37 -2.87 13.31 9.26
C LEU A 37 -2.87 14.38 10.36
N THR A 38 -3.94 15.16 10.45
CA THR A 38 -4.03 16.30 11.39
C THR A 38 -4.59 15.91 12.77
N ASN A 39 -5.53 14.96 12.81
CA ASN A 39 -6.13 14.46 14.05
C ASN A 39 -6.53 12.97 13.92
N PRO A 40 -5.57 12.07 13.71
CA PRO A 40 -5.84 10.64 13.55
C PRO A 40 -6.27 9.99 14.87
N SER A 41 -7.03 8.90 14.76
CA SER A 41 -7.47 8.04 15.86
C SER A 41 -6.30 7.43 16.66
N ASN A 42 -5.14 7.23 16.03
CA ASN A 42 -3.87 6.98 16.71
C ASN A 42 -3.02 8.27 16.76
N PRO A 43 -2.88 8.92 17.93
CA PRO A 43 -2.16 10.18 18.05
C PRO A 43 -0.69 10.12 17.63
N GLU A 44 -0.04 8.95 17.65
CA GLU A 44 1.35 8.78 17.20
C GLU A 44 1.53 9.09 15.71
N LEU A 45 0.45 8.99 14.92
CA LEU A 45 0.47 9.27 13.49
C LEU A 45 0.26 10.76 13.16
N THR A 46 0.07 11.61 14.18
CA THR A 46 -0.23 13.03 13.98
C THR A 46 0.94 13.75 13.32
N GLY A 47 0.67 14.49 12.24
CA GLY A 47 1.67 15.22 11.47
C GLY A 47 2.36 14.37 10.40
N GLU A 48 2.08 13.07 10.31
CA GLU A 48 2.58 12.23 9.23
C GLU A 48 1.80 12.48 7.93
N VAL A 49 2.49 12.26 6.79
CA VAL A 49 1.87 12.23 5.47
C VAL A 49 1.73 10.79 5.02
N ASP A 50 0.49 10.33 4.87
CA ASP A 50 0.18 9.04 4.27
C ASP A 50 0.07 9.21 2.76
N ASP A 51 1.03 8.62 2.03
CA ASP A 51 1.07 8.63 0.58
C ASP A 51 1.01 7.21 0.02
N LYS A 52 0.05 6.96 -0.87
CA LYS A 52 -0.17 5.67 -1.53
C LYS A 52 1.10 5.13 -2.19
N TYR A 53 1.94 5.98 -2.79
CA TYR A 53 3.17 5.59 -3.47
C TYR A 53 4.31 5.24 -2.51
N GLN A 54 4.21 5.60 -1.22
CA GLN A 54 5.10 5.07 -0.19
C GLN A 54 4.92 3.57 0.04
N TYR A 55 3.98 2.91 -0.64
CA TYR A 55 3.73 1.48 -0.53
C TYR A 55 3.85 0.75 -1.87
N SER A 56 4.54 1.33 -2.85
CA SER A 56 5.03 0.56 -4.01
C SER A 56 6.39 -0.08 -3.73
N CYS A 57 6.70 -1.14 -4.46
CA CYS A 57 8.03 -1.73 -4.54
C CYS A 57 8.28 -2.29 -5.95
N ASP A 58 9.54 -2.58 -6.25
CA ASP A 58 9.94 -3.23 -7.50
C ASP A 58 9.35 -4.65 -7.56
N ASP A 59 8.83 -5.04 -8.72
CA ASP A 59 8.15 -6.32 -8.90
C ASP A 59 9.01 -7.53 -8.50
N LYS A 60 10.32 -7.48 -8.75
CA LYS A 60 11.26 -8.53 -8.35
C LYS A 60 11.24 -8.82 -6.84
N ASP A 61 10.95 -7.80 -6.03
CA ASP A 61 10.91 -7.83 -4.56
C ASP A 61 9.47 -8.00 -4.02
N ASN A 62 8.46 -7.74 -4.85
CA ASN A 62 7.03 -7.84 -4.52
C ASN A 62 6.55 -9.31 -4.44
N ARG A 63 7.02 -10.02 -3.40
CA ARG A 63 6.75 -11.45 -3.16
C ARG A 63 5.69 -11.70 -2.11
N VAL A 64 5.77 -11.02 -0.97
CA VAL A 64 4.85 -11.21 0.15
C VAL A 64 4.57 -9.87 0.80
N HIS A 65 3.28 -9.53 0.92
CA HIS A 65 2.83 -8.32 1.61
C HIS A 65 1.43 -8.53 2.15
N GLY A 66 1.04 -7.75 3.15
CA GLY A 66 -0.24 -7.97 3.80
C GLY A 66 -0.44 -7.15 5.05
N TRP A 67 -1.33 -7.66 5.88
CA TRP A 67 -1.80 -7.00 7.08
C TRP A 67 -1.87 -7.95 8.26
N ILE A 68 -1.63 -7.38 9.43
CA ILE A 68 -1.58 -8.07 10.72
C ILE A 68 -2.59 -7.42 11.66
N CYS A 69 -3.36 -8.27 12.33
CA CYS A 69 -4.21 -7.97 13.46
C CYS A 69 -3.56 -8.61 14.69
N SER A 70 -3.36 -7.84 15.76
CA SER A 70 -2.74 -8.35 16.99
C SER A 70 -3.75 -9.08 17.89
N ASN A 71 -5.05 -8.78 17.76
CA ASN A 71 -6.09 -9.41 18.57
C ASN A 71 -7.42 -9.59 17.79
N PRO A 72 -7.76 -10.82 17.36
CA PRO A 72 -6.94 -12.04 17.49
C PRO A 72 -5.64 -11.94 16.66
N ALA A 73 -4.61 -12.70 17.02
CA ALA A 73 -3.34 -12.73 16.28
C ALA A 73 -3.52 -13.43 14.92
N VAL A 74 -3.96 -12.68 13.92
CA VAL A 74 -4.26 -13.17 12.57
C VAL A 74 -3.73 -12.19 11.54
N GLY A 75 -3.39 -12.69 10.35
CA GLY A 75 -2.98 -11.86 9.22
C GLY A 75 -3.58 -12.38 7.92
N PHE A 76 -3.61 -11.53 6.91
CA PHE A 76 -3.86 -11.94 5.53
C PHE A 76 -2.75 -11.39 4.63
N TRP A 77 -2.37 -12.20 3.64
CA TRP A 77 -1.16 -11.99 2.86
C TRP A 77 -1.45 -12.26 1.39
N MET A 78 -0.86 -11.44 0.53
CA MET A 78 -0.66 -11.76 -0.88
C MET A 78 0.69 -12.44 -1.02
N ILE A 79 0.73 -13.56 -1.75
CA ILE A 79 1.97 -14.28 -2.04
C ILE A 79 2.06 -14.41 -3.56
N THR A 80 3.11 -13.83 -4.14
CA THR A 80 3.36 -13.83 -5.58
C THR A 80 4.64 -14.63 -5.88
N PRO A 81 4.52 -15.92 -6.22
CA PRO A 81 5.66 -16.81 -6.41
C PRO A 81 6.39 -16.61 -7.75
N SER A 82 5.79 -15.89 -8.71
CA SER A 82 6.34 -15.66 -10.04
C SER A 82 5.93 -14.28 -10.56
N ASP A 83 6.79 -13.68 -11.37
CA ASP A 83 6.55 -12.39 -12.05
C ASP A 83 6.16 -12.57 -13.52
N GLU A 84 5.97 -13.80 -14.00
CA GLU A 84 5.72 -14.09 -15.41
C GLU A 84 4.46 -13.38 -15.96
N PHE A 85 3.47 -13.14 -15.11
CA PHE A 85 2.24 -12.44 -15.48
C PHE A 85 2.37 -10.91 -15.42
N ARG A 86 3.45 -10.39 -14.83
CA ARG A 86 3.69 -8.95 -14.68
C ARG A 86 4.36 -8.40 -15.92
N ILE A 87 4.11 -7.12 -16.19
CA ILE A 87 4.61 -6.41 -17.36
C ILE A 87 5.63 -5.36 -16.95
N GLY A 88 6.49 -4.92 -17.87
CA GLY A 88 7.46 -3.84 -17.62
C GLY A 88 8.76 -4.24 -16.90
N GLY A 89 8.90 -5.52 -16.53
CA GLY A 89 10.16 -6.10 -16.09
C GLY A 89 10.45 -5.91 -14.58
N PRO A 90 11.58 -6.43 -14.10
CA PRO A 90 11.83 -6.64 -12.67
C PRO A 90 11.91 -5.36 -11.83
N VAL A 91 12.22 -4.22 -12.45
CA VAL A 91 12.35 -2.90 -11.79
C VAL A 91 11.10 -2.05 -11.96
N LYS A 92 10.06 -2.55 -12.64
CA LYS A 92 8.76 -1.85 -12.64
C LYS A 92 8.25 -1.85 -11.21
N GLN A 93 7.77 -0.70 -10.78
CA GLN A 93 7.16 -0.53 -9.48
C GLN A 93 5.65 -0.66 -9.58
N ASP A 94 5.09 -1.40 -8.62
CA ASP A 94 3.66 -1.54 -8.48
C ASP A 94 3.25 -1.47 -7.01
N LEU A 95 1.97 -1.18 -6.81
CA LEU A 95 1.38 -1.00 -5.49
C LEU A 95 1.22 -2.35 -4.79
N THR A 96 1.40 -2.34 -3.48
CA THR A 96 1.29 -3.55 -2.64
C THR A 96 0.03 -3.48 -1.76
N SER A 97 0.18 -3.18 -0.48
CA SER A 97 -0.88 -2.87 0.47
C SER A 97 -0.93 -1.36 0.72
N HIS A 98 -2.07 -0.83 1.16
CA HIS A 98 -2.19 0.58 1.60
C HIS A 98 -3.39 0.77 2.53
N VAL A 99 -3.57 2.00 3.03
CA VAL A 99 -4.64 2.42 3.96
C VAL A 99 -5.98 1.73 3.70
N GLY A 100 -6.67 1.32 4.77
CA GLY A 100 -7.97 0.66 4.70
C GLY A 100 -7.90 -0.85 4.55
N PRO A 101 -7.20 -1.52 5.47
CA PRO A 101 -6.47 -2.78 5.25
C PRO A 101 -6.65 -3.39 3.87
N THR A 102 -6.08 -2.71 2.87
CA THR A 102 -6.21 -3.10 1.47
C THR A 102 -4.92 -3.79 1.05
N THR A 103 -5.06 -4.91 0.34
CA THR A 103 -3.95 -5.62 -0.30
C THR A 103 -4.28 -5.82 -1.77
N LEU A 104 -3.36 -5.40 -2.63
CA LEU A 104 -3.51 -5.46 -4.07
C LEU A 104 -2.61 -6.56 -4.65
N SER A 105 -3.07 -7.16 -5.75
CA SER A 105 -2.24 -7.93 -6.67
C SER A 105 -2.34 -7.25 -8.03
N MET A 106 -1.29 -6.51 -8.38
CA MET A 106 -1.23 -5.76 -9.63
C MET A 106 -0.77 -6.69 -10.76
N PHE A 107 -1.60 -6.83 -11.79
CA PHE A 107 -1.25 -7.57 -13.02
C PHE A 107 -0.64 -6.64 -14.06
N PHE A 108 -1.26 -5.47 -14.23
CA PHE A 108 -0.82 -4.39 -15.10
C PHE A 108 -1.25 -3.06 -14.51
N SER A 109 -0.45 -2.02 -14.75
CA SER A 109 -0.77 -0.64 -14.38
C SER A 109 0.06 0.33 -15.22
N THR A 110 -0.41 1.57 -15.33
CA THR A 110 0.34 2.67 -15.94
C THR A 110 1.33 3.32 -14.97
N HIS A 111 1.30 2.95 -13.68
CA HIS A 111 2.20 3.53 -12.68
C HIS A 111 3.66 3.27 -13.08
N TYR A 112 4.46 4.35 -13.11
CA TYR A 112 5.89 4.34 -13.44
C TYR A 112 6.23 3.86 -14.86
N ALA A 113 5.24 3.78 -15.76
CA ALA A 113 5.41 3.14 -17.05
C ALA A 113 4.61 3.81 -18.19
N GLY A 114 3.55 4.54 -17.84
CA GLY A 114 2.69 5.26 -18.78
C GLY A 114 1.73 4.35 -19.57
N ASP A 115 0.98 4.94 -20.49
CA ASP A 115 -0.13 4.29 -21.20
C ASP A 115 0.31 3.18 -22.17
N ASN A 116 1.59 3.10 -22.50
CA ASN A 116 2.12 2.07 -23.40
C ASN A 116 2.00 0.65 -22.81
N LEU A 117 1.90 0.53 -21.50
CA LEU A 117 1.75 -0.75 -20.78
C LEU A 117 0.29 -1.05 -20.42
N THR A 118 -0.66 -0.27 -20.91
CA THR A 118 -2.10 -0.54 -20.76
C THR A 118 -2.56 -1.67 -21.70
N ILE A 119 -3.49 -2.50 -21.22
CA ILE A 119 -4.21 -3.45 -22.08
C ILE A 119 -5.16 -2.67 -22.99
N LYS A 120 -4.95 -2.76 -24.30
CA LYS A 120 -5.91 -2.28 -25.30
C LYS A 120 -6.87 -3.42 -25.62
N LEU A 121 -8.15 -3.20 -25.31
CA LEU A 121 -9.25 -4.09 -25.69
C LEU A 121 -9.65 -3.86 -27.16
#